data_AF-A0A923TJ36-F1
#
_entry.id   AF-A0A923TJ36-F1
#
_cell.length_a   1.000
_cell.length_b   1.000
_cell.length_c   1.000
_cell.angle_alpha   90.00
_cell.angle_beta   90.00
_cell.angle_gamma   90.00
#
_symmetry.space_group_name_H-M   'P 1'
#
loop_
_entity.id
_entity.type
_entity.pdbx_description
1 polymer ?
#
loop_
_entity_poly.entity_id
_entity_poly.type
_entity_poly.pdbx_seq_one_letter_code
_entity_poly.pdbx_strand_id
1 'polypeptide(L)'
;MNLAALRPLLQEIGDAMRIRVAGKAGSLCEQAFSRSWARLVEGEEAEAVALSETAAAVARARLAGIDAAVLTAAGLSATEAVGVLRAGFDEVAGPLDPDLAGRLREALPLGCEVSAPPPFAALLNAQPRAGATCPGLPRVVVEPPESHGDHCFTVAAYGVLISPLVGGDPVEVFLCGLAHHLHNVALPDAGFAGEVLLGKHLPVIVAELERRELAALPVALASRLRGALALRADAVAPSAQAFHAADVLDRVLQVHHHAQAAAFTASQALDDLELVHAGPVQEFHHRVLADAGL
;
A
#
# COMPACT_ATOMS: atom_id res chain seq x y z
N MET A 1 -11.43 0.43 18.95
CA MET A 1 -10.32 0.76 18.05
C MET A 1 -10.39 2.26 17.69
N ASN A 2 -9.27 2.96 17.50
CA ASN A 2 -9.25 4.33 16.97
C ASN A 2 -8.04 4.53 16.04
N LEU A 3 -8.00 5.63 15.28
CA LEU A 3 -6.93 5.89 14.32
C LEU A 3 -5.53 5.98 14.96
N ALA A 4 -5.42 6.50 16.18
CA ALA A 4 -4.14 6.59 16.88
C ALA A 4 -3.57 5.21 17.23
N ALA A 5 -4.43 4.24 17.57
CA ALA A 5 -4.04 2.85 17.82
C ALA A 5 -3.66 2.10 16.54
N LEU A 6 -4.31 2.40 15.40
CA LEU A 6 -3.98 1.80 14.10
C LEU A 6 -2.69 2.38 13.49
N ARG A 7 -2.37 3.65 13.78
CA ARG A 7 -1.26 4.38 13.13
C ARG A 7 0.06 3.60 13.08
N PRO A 8 0.56 2.96 14.17
CA PRO A 8 1.82 2.21 14.10
C PRO A 8 1.77 1.08 13.06
N LEU A 9 0.69 0.30 13.01
CA LEU A 9 0.52 -0.75 12.02
C LEU A 9 0.47 -0.18 10.60
N LEU A 10 -0.28 0.90 10.38
CA LEU A 10 -0.33 1.54 9.06
C LEU A 10 1.07 1.95 8.62
N GLN A 11 1.83 2.61 9.50
CA GLN A 11 3.20 2.99 9.23
C GLN A 11 4.08 1.79 8.82
N GLU A 12 4.05 0.70 9.59
CA GLU A 12 4.85 -0.50 9.29
C GLU A 12 4.47 -1.16 7.96
N ILE A 13 3.17 -1.21 7.63
CA ILE A 13 2.69 -1.68 6.32
C ILE A 13 3.26 -0.79 5.22
N GLY A 14 3.18 0.53 5.38
CA GLY A 14 3.72 1.48 4.43
C GLY A 14 5.22 1.27 4.20
N ASP A 15 5.99 1.24 5.27
CA ASP A 15 7.45 1.05 5.22
C ASP A 15 7.82 -0.27 4.52
N ALA A 16 7.17 -1.38 4.90
CA ALA A 16 7.45 -2.69 4.33
C ALA A 16 7.04 -2.80 2.86
N MET A 17 5.91 -2.22 2.46
CA MET A 17 5.39 -2.33 1.09
C MET A 17 6.22 -1.54 0.07
N ARG A 18 7.08 -0.62 0.52
CA ARG A 18 8.03 0.13 -0.33
C ARG A 18 9.31 -0.66 -0.64
N ILE A 19 9.51 -1.80 0.01
CA ILE A 19 10.66 -2.69 -0.23
C ILE A 19 10.58 -3.27 -1.65
N ARG A 20 11.74 -3.41 -2.29
CA ARG A 20 11.91 -4.13 -3.55
C ARG A 20 12.50 -5.50 -3.31
N VAL A 21 12.12 -6.47 -4.13
CA VAL A 21 12.61 -7.86 -4.03
C VAL A 21 13.33 -8.28 -5.30
N ALA A 22 14.27 -9.21 -5.16
CA ALA A 22 15.05 -9.70 -6.29
C ALA A 22 14.15 -10.32 -7.39
N GLY A 23 14.48 -10.03 -8.66
CA GLY A 23 13.83 -10.64 -9.82
C GLY A 23 12.42 -10.12 -10.14
N LYS A 24 11.88 -9.16 -9.37
CA LYS A 24 10.59 -8.50 -9.65
C LYS A 24 10.80 -7.00 -9.84
N ALA A 25 10.02 -6.41 -10.75
CA ALA A 25 10.02 -4.97 -10.95
C ALA A 25 9.20 -4.27 -9.86
N GLY A 26 9.61 -3.05 -9.51
CA GLY A 26 8.91 -2.20 -8.56
C GLY A 26 8.94 -2.69 -7.11
N SER A 27 8.34 -1.90 -6.23
CA SER A 27 8.09 -2.20 -4.83
C SER A 27 7.08 -3.35 -4.66
N LEU A 28 6.95 -3.86 -3.44
CA LEU A 28 5.90 -4.82 -3.08
C LEU A 28 4.49 -4.22 -3.27
N CYS A 29 4.35 -2.91 -3.10
CA CYS A 29 3.12 -2.17 -3.31
C CYS A 29 2.75 -2.09 -4.79
N GLU A 30 3.68 -1.70 -5.65
CA GLU A 30 3.51 -1.69 -7.12
C GLU A 30 3.11 -3.07 -7.66
N GLN A 31 3.70 -4.14 -7.10
CA GLN A 31 3.35 -5.52 -7.42
C GLN A 31 1.93 -5.88 -6.96
N ALA A 32 1.52 -5.44 -5.76
CA ALA A 32 0.20 -5.71 -5.22
C ALA A 32 -0.90 -4.90 -5.95
N PHE A 33 -0.59 -3.67 -6.33
CA PHE A 33 -1.42 -2.83 -7.20
C PHE A 33 -1.69 -3.52 -8.55
N SER A 34 -0.62 -3.94 -9.24
CA SER A 34 -0.74 -4.65 -10.51
C SER A 34 -1.55 -5.95 -10.37
N ARG A 35 -1.24 -6.76 -9.35
CA ARG A 35 -1.93 -8.03 -9.11
C ARG A 35 -3.42 -7.82 -8.81
N SER A 36 -3.76 -6.82 -8.00
CA SER A 36 -5.15 -6.48 -7.68
C SER A 36 -5.94 -6.13 -8.94
N TRP A 37 -5.36 -5.31 -9.83
CA TRP A 37 -5.98 -4.98 -11.11
C TRP A 37 -6.13 -6.18 -12.03
N ALA A 38 -5.12 -7.05 -12.13
CA ALA A 38 -5.20 -8.28 -12.93
C ALA A 38 -6.39 -9.16 -12.47
N ARG A 39 -6.48 -9.43 -11.16
CA ARG A 39 -7.55 -10.24 -10.55
C ARG A 39 -8.94 -9.66 -10.77
N LEU A 40 -9.09 -8.34 -10.58
CA LEU A 40 -10.36 -7.65 -10.81
C LEU A 40 -10.78 -7.69 -12.28
N VAL A 41 -9.85 -7.55 -13.23
CA VAL A 41 -10.14 -7.62 -14.67
C VAL A 41 -10.48 -9.04 -15.12
N GLU A 42 -9.87 -10.06 -14.51
CA GLU A 42 -10.24 -11.47 -14.69
C GLU A 42 -11.63 -11.81 -14.16
N GLY A 43 -12.25 -10.91 -13.40
CA GLY A 43 -13.59 -11.07 -12.85
C GLY A 43 -13.61 -11.74 -11.48
N GLU A 44 -12.49 -11.78 -10.76
CA GLU A 44 -12.49 -12.20 -9.36
C GLU A 44 -13.33 -11.25 -8.51
N GLU A 45 -14.02 -11.78 -7.50
CA GLU A 45 -14.86 -10.98 -6.62
C GLU A 45 -14.03 -9.95 -5.84
N ALA A 46 -14.49 -8.70 -5.86
CA ALA A 46 -13.77 -7.57 -5.27
C ALA A 46 -13.51 -7.75 -3.77
N GLU A 47 -14.42 -8.42 -3.05
CA GLU A 47 -14.24 -8.73 -1.63
C GLU A 47 -13.06 -9.69 -1.40
N ALA A 48 -12.94 -10.75 -2.22
CA ALA A 48 -11.85 -11.71 -2.11
C ALA A 48 -10.50 -11.03 -2.39
N VAL A 49 -10.45 -10.17 -3.43
CA VAL A 49 -9.25 -9.38 -3.74
C VAL A 49 -8.91 -8.44 -2.58
N ALA A 50 -9.88 -7.64 -2.11
CA ALA A 50 -9.67 -6.68 -1.03
C ALA A 50 -9.15 -7.34 0.26
N LEU A 51 -9.77 -8.44 0.69
CA LEU A 51 -9.38 -9.13 1.93
C LEU A 51 -8.01 -9.80 1.80
N SER A 52 -7.77 -10.55 0.73
CA SER A 52 -6.50 -11.29 0.58
C SER A 52 -5.30 -10.36 0.36
N GLU A 53 -5.46 -9.27 -0.39
CA GLU A 53 -4.39 -8.28 -0.61
C GLU A 53 -4.10 -7.48 0.65
N THR A 54 -5.14 -7.09 1.39
CA THR A 54 -4.97 -6.41 2.69
C THR A 54 -4.34 -7.34 3.72
N ALA A 55 -4.75 -8.61 3.77
CA ALA A 55 -4.15 -9.60 4.65
C ALA A 55 -2.67 -9.83 4.34
N ALA A 56 -2.32 -9.90 3.06
CA ALA A 56 -0.93 -9.96 2.62
C ALA A 56 -0.17 -8.69 3.06
N ALA A 57 -0.73 -7.50 2.89
CA ALA A 57 -0.09 -6.25 3.33
C ALA A 57 0.20 -6.25 4.85
N VAL A 58 -0.74 -6.71 5.68
CA VAL A 58 -0.53 -6.84 7.12
C VAL A 58 0.58 -7.84 7.45
N ALA A 59 0.58 -9.03 6.85
CA ALA A 59 1.65 -10.03 7.08
C ALA A 59 3.04 -9.51 6.64
N ARG A 60 3.08 -8.73 5.55
CA ARG A 60 4.31 -8.14 5.01
C ARG A 60 4.93 -7.08 5.91
N ALA A 61 4.18 -6.48 6.84
CA ALA A 61 4.75 -5.57 7.86
C ALA A 61 5.88 -6.22 8.67
N ARG A 62 5.89 -7.56 8.78
CA ARG A 62 6.99 -8.35 9.37
C ARG A 62 7.78 -9.17 8.37
N LEU A 63 7.11 -9.70 7.35
CA LEU A 63 7.71 -10.65 6.41
C LEU A 63 8.28 -10.01 5.14
N ALA A 64 8.05 -8.71 4.91
CA ALA A 64 8.46 -7.98 3.72
C ALA A 64 8.14 -8.77 2.43
N GLY A 65 9.16 -9.19 1.69
CA GLY A 65 9.01 -9.92 0.43
C GLY A 65 8.70 -11.42 0.54
N ILE A 66 8.67 -11.97 1.76
CA ILE A 66 8.48 -13.41 1.99
C ILE A 66 7.00 -13.74 1.85
N ASP A 67 6.66 -14.48 0.79
CA ASP A 67 5.32 -14.97 0.51
C ASP A 67 5.26 -16.51 0.48
N ALA A 68 4.07 -17.08 0.25
CA ALA A 68 3.88 -18.52 0.19
C ALA A 68 4.73 -19.17 -0.93
N ALA A 69 4.95 -18.49 -2.05
CA ALA A 69 5.73 -19.01 -3.17
C ALA A 69 7.22 -19.09 -2.80
N VAL A 70 7.74 -18.04 -2.14
CA VAL A 70 9.13 -18.03 -1.61
C VAL A 70 9.33 -19.17 -0.61
N LEU A 71 8.41 -19.33 0.34
CA LEU A 71 8.49 -20.36 1.38
C LEU A 71 8.41 -21.78 0.80
N THR A 72 7.50 -22.00 -0.15
CA THR A 72 7.34 -23.30 -0.81
C THR A 72 8.54 -23.63 -1.69
N ALA A 73 9.09 -22.65 -2.42
CA ALA A 73 10.32 -22.83 -3.19
C ALA A 73 11.53 -23.13 -2.31
N ALA A 74 11.52 -22.67 -1.05
CA ALA A 74 12.52 -22.97 -0.03
C ALA A 74 12.30 -24.34 0.66
N GLY A 75 11.27 -25.11 0.28
CA GLY A 75 11.05 -26.48 0.74
C GLY A 75 10.00 -26.64 1.84
N LEU A 76 9.29 -25.59 2.25
CA LEU A 76 8.15 -25.72 3.15
C LEU A 76 6.95 -26.31 2.41
N SER A 77 6.15 -27.11 3.12
CA SER A 77 4.82 -27.48 2.65
C SER A 77 3.88 -26.26 2.61
N ALA A 78 2.79 -26.35 1.84
CA ALA A 78 1.78 -25.29 1.80
C ALA A 78 1.23 -24.95 3.19
N THR A 79 1.01 -25.96 4.05
CA THR A 79 0.51 -25.75 5.41
C THR A 79 1.51 -25.00 6.28
N GLU A 80 2.81 -25.34 6.19
CA GLU A 80 3.87 -24.63 6.92
C GLU A 80 4.02 -23.20 6.43
N ALA A 81 3.99 -22.99 5.11
CA ALA A 81 4.04 -21.64 4.53
C ALA A 81 2.88 -20.76 5.02
N VAL A 82 1.65 -21.30 5.06
CA VAL A 82 0.49 -20.62 5.63
C VAL A 82 0.67 -20.34 7.13
N GLY A 83 1.28 -21.26 7.86
CA GLY A 83 1.64 -21.08 9.27
C GLY A 83 2.55 -19.87 9.49
N VAL A 84 3.59 -19.73 8.67
CA VAL A 84 4.52 -18.58 8.73
C VAL A 84 3.81 -17.27 8.39
N LEU A 85 3.01 -17.23 7.32
CA LEU A 85 2.28 -16.03 6.93
C LEU A 85 1.30 -15.57 8.02
N ARG A 86 0.59 -16.52 8.63
CA ARG A 86 -0.32 -16.24 9.74
C ARG A 86 0.41 -15.78 10.98
N ALA A 87 1.58 -16.34 11.30
CA ALA A 87 2.41 -15.86 12.39
C ALA A 87 2.86 -14.40 12.17
N GLY A 88 3.29 -14.07 10.94
CA GLY A 88 3.65 -12.68 10.58
C GLY A 88 2.46 -11.72 10.67
N PHE A 89 1.26 -12.17 10.31
CA PHE A 89 0.02 -11.41 10.50
C PHE A 89 -0.31 -11.22 12.00
N ASP A 90 -0.31 -12.30 12.77
CA ASP A 90 -0.72 -12.33 14.17
C ASP A 90 0.18 -11.44 15.06
N GLU A 91 1.46 -11.28 14.70
CA GLU A 91 2.43 -10.41 15.39
C GLU A 91 2.02 -8.92 15.42
N VAL A 92 1.29 -8.46 14.39
CA VAL A 92 0.97 -7.03 14.23
C VAL A 92 -0.53 -6.74 14.18
N ALA A 93 -1.38 -7.76 14.16
CA ALA A 93 -2.83 -7.62 14.03
C ALA A 93 -3.55 -7.12 15.30
N GLY A 94 -2.85 -7.01 16.44
CA GLY A 94 -3.44 -6.62 17.73
C GLY A 94 -4.31 -5.35 17.72
N PRO A 95 -3.96 -4.29 16.97
CA PRO A 95 -4.79 -3.08 16.88
C PRO A 95 -6.04 -3.21 16.00
N LEU A 96 -6.22 -4.29 15.23
CA LEU A 96 -7.30 -4.45 14.27
C LEU A 96 -8.65 -4.75 14.94
N ASP A 97 -9.74 -4.46 14.21
CA ASP A 97 -11.08 -4.91 14.58
C ASP A 97 -11.13 -6.44 14.56
N PRO A 98 -11.62 -7.12 15.61
CA PRO A 98 -11.56 -8.58 15.71
C PRO A 98 -12.24 -9.34 14.56
N ASP A 99 -13.39 -8.84 14.10
CA ASP A 99 -14.15 -9.49 13.03
C ASP A 99 -13.44 -9.34 11.69
N LEU A 100 -12.93 -8.14 11.39
CA LEU A 100 -12.09 -7.93 10.22
C LEU A 100 -10.79 -8.75 10.30
N ALA A 101 -10.12 -8.77 11.45
CA ALA A 101 -8.89 -9.51 11.66
C ALA A 101 -9.08 -11.01 11.38
N GLY A 102 -10.17 -11.61 11.86
CA GLY A 102 -10.53 -13.00 11.56
C GLY A 102 -10.65 -13.25 10.06
N ARG A 103 -11.40 -12.40 9.34
CA ARG A 103 -11.59 -12.51 7.89
C ARG A 103 -10.29 -12.35 7.10
N LEU A 104 -9.45 -11.38 7.46
CA LEU A 104 -8.16 -11.16 6.82
C LEU A 104 -7.23 -12.36 7.04
N ARG A 105 -7.17 -12.87 8.28
CA ARG A 105 -6.33 -14.01 8.63
C ARG A 105 -6.75 -15.29 7.90
N GLU A 106 -8.05 -15.50 7.70
CA GLU A 106 -8.60 -16.60 6.90
C GLU A 106 -8.30 -16.46 5.41
N ALA A 107 -8.19 -15.23 4.90
CA ALA A 107 -7.83 -14.94 3.51
C ALA A 107 -6.34 -15.20 3.18
N LEU A 108 -5.52 -15.65 4.14
CA LEU A 108 -4.16 -16.13 3.91
C LEU A 108 -4.11 -17.64 3.61
N PRO A 109 -3.27 -18.09 2.65
CA PRO A 109 -2.31 -17.30 1.89
C PRO A 109 -2.99 -16.56 0.73
N LEU A 110 -2.33 -15.52 0.23
CA LEU A 110 -2.77 -14.91 -1.03
C LEU A 110 -2.71 -15.96 -2.15
N GLY A 111 -3.86 -16.17 -2.79
CA GLY A 111 -3.97 -17.05 -3.94
C GLY A 111 -3.30 -16.48 -5.20
N CYS A 112 -2.62 -17.38 -5.89
CA CYS A 112 -2.60 -17.51 -7.36
C CYS A 112 -1.56 -16.78 -8.21
N GLU A 113 -1.15 -17.51 -9.24
CA GLU A 113 -0.69 -16.99 -10.52
C GLU A 113 -1.79 -16.11 -11.13
N VAL A 114 -1.42 -14.92 -11.60
CA VAL A 114 -2.34 -13.97 -12.22
C VAL A 114 -1.87 -13.67 -13.63
N SER A 115 -2.82 -13.34 -14.52
CA SER A 115 -2.47 -12.85 -15.85
C SER A 115 -1.84 -11.45 -15.78
N ALA A 116 -1.46 -10.93 -16.94
CA ALA A 116 -0.89 -9.59 -17.03
C ALA A 116 -1.92 -8.52 -16.60
N PRO A 117 -1.51 -7.54 -15.79
CA PRO A 117 -2.40 -6.45 -15.41
C PRO A 117 -2.79 -5.59 -16.62
N PRO A 118 -3.88 -4.81 -16.54
CA PRO A 118 -4.22 -3.85 -17.58
C PRO A 118 -3.06 -2.84 -17.78
N PRO A 119 -2.79 -2.37 -19.02
CA PRO A 119 -1.62 -1.55 -19.32
C PRO A 119 -1.48 -0.27 -18.49
N PHE A 120 -2.61 0.33 -18.08
CA PHE A 120 -2.60 1.51 -17.24
C PHE A 120 -1.95 1.28 -15.87
N ALA A 121 -1.97 0.04 -15.35
CA ALA A 121 -1.37 -0.26 -14.05
C ALA A 121 0.15 -0.08 -14.10
N ALA A 122 0.78 -0.51 -15.20
CA ALA A 122 2.21 -0.30 -15.42
C ALA A 122 2.55 1.20 -15.60
N LEU A 123 1.68 1.97 -16.26
CA LEU A 123 1.87 3.43 -16.41
C LEU A 123 1.80 4.15 -15.06
N LEU A 124 0.84 3.79 -14.21
CA LEU A 124 0.70 4.37 -12.87
C LEU A 124 1.84 3.96 -11.92
N ASN A 125 2.33 2.72 -12.02
CA ASN A 125 3.54 2.29 -11.30
C ASN A 125 4.78 3.08 -11.76
N ALA A 126 4.91 3.34 -13.06
CA ALA A 126 6.05 4.09 -13.60
C ALA A 126 6.00 5.60 -13.32
N GLN A 127 4.84 6.15 -12.96
CA GLN A 127 4.68 7.58 -12.72
C GLN A 127 4.82 7.90 -11.22
N PRO A 128 5.87 8.64 -10.81
CA PRO A 128 6.00 9.12 -9.45
C PRO A 128 4.95 10.19 -9.16
N ARG A 129 4.56 10.30 -7.89
CA ARG A 129 3.76 11.42 -7.40
C ARG A 129 4.53 12.73 -7.46
N ALA A 130 3.79 13.83 -7.40
CA ALA A 130 4.36 15.17 -7.49
C ALA A 130 5.29 15.58 -6.32
N GLY A 131 5.32 14.82 -5.22
CA GLY A 131 5.96 15.23 -3.98
C GLY A 131 5.18 16.34 -3.26
N ALA A 132 5.81 16.99 -2.28
CA ALA A 132 5.18 18.07 -1.53
C ALA A 132 5.16 19.36 -2.38
N THR A 133 3.96 19.89 -2.60
CA THR A 133 3.76 21.12 -3.39
C THR A 133 2.86 22.11 -2.65
N CYS A 134 3.14 23.39 -2.82
CA CYS A 134 2.33 24.49 -2.29
C CYS A 134 2.36 25.65 -3.30
N PRO A 135 1.22 26.27 -3.65
CA PRO A 135 1.19 27.44 -4.52
C PRO A 135 2.17 28.54 -4.06
N GLY A 136 3.02 28.99 -4.97
CA GLY A 136 4.00 30.05 -4.71
C GLY A 136 5.30 29.58 -4.04
N LEU A 137 5.46 28.30 -3.72
CA LEU A 137 6.69 27.74 -3.16
C LEU A 137 7.36 26.74 -4.14
N PRO A 138 8.71 26.61 -4.11
CA PRO A 138 9.39 25.53 -4.81
C PRO A 138 8.90 24.15 -4.34
N ARG A 139 8.82 23.20 -5.28
CA ARG A 139 8.48 21.80 -5.00
C ARG A 139 9.60 21.11 -4.24
N VAL A 140 9.24 20.19 -3.35
CA VAL A 140 10.18 19.24 -2.72
C VAL A 140 9.87 17.83 -3.21
N VAL A 141 10.89 17.18 -3.77
CA VAL A 141 10.86 15.75 -4.13
C VAL A 141 11.90 15.04 -3.28
N VAL A 142 11.50 13.94 -2.63
CA VAL A 142 12.38 13.09 -1.83
C VAL A 142 12.49 11.75 -2.54
N GLU A 143 13.71 11.27 -2.72
CA GLU A 143 14.01 10.01 -3.39
C GLU A 143 14.13 8.86 -2.35
N PRO A 144 13.64 7.65 -2.67
CA PRO A 144 12.84 7.32 -3.85
C PRO A 144 11.41 7.86 -3.74
N PRO A 145 10.81 8.37 -4.82
CA PRO A 145 9.45 8.86 -4.80
C PRO A 145 8.45 7.71 -4.75
N GLU A 146 7.33 7.94 -4.06
CA GLU A 146 6.14 7.10 -4.13
C GLU A 146 5.53 7.17 -5.54
N SER A 147 5.27 6.02 -6.17
CA SER A 147 4.50 5.94 -7.41
C SER A 147 2.99 6.09 -7.17
N HIS A 148 2.19 6.33 -8.22
CA HIS A 148 0.74 6.24 -8.06
C HIS A 148 0.28 4.84 -7.68
N GLY A 149 0.97 3.79 -8.15
CA GLY A 149 0.68 2.42 -7.75
C GLY A 149 0.89 2.17 -6.27
N ASP A 150 2.02 2.65 -5.73
CA ASP A 150 2.32 2.59 -4.30
C ASP A 150 1.21 3.25 -3.47
N HIS A 151 0.87 4.48 -3.83
CA HIS A 151 -0.14 5.26 -3.13
C HIS A 151 -1.52 4.62 -3.22
N CYS A 152 -2.01 4.31 -4.43
CA CYS A 152 -3.33 3.74 -4.63
C CYS A 152 -3.53 2.43 -3.86
N PHE A 153 -2.55 1.53 -3.91
CA PHE A 153 -2.67 0.27 -3.18
C PHE A 153 -2.59 0.49 -1.66
N THR A 154 -1.70 1.36 -1.18
CA THR A 154 -1.58 1.64 0.26
C THR A 154 -2.87 2.25 0.81
N VAL A 155 -3.46 3.22 0.09
CA VAL A 155 -4.76 3.81 0.43
C VAL A 155 -5.88 2.77 0.40
N ALA A 156 -5.90 1.87 -0.58
CA ALA A 156 -6.88 0.79 -0.63
C ALA A 156 -6.78 -0.14 0.59
N ALA A 157 -5.58 -0.58 0.95
CA ALA A 157 -5.35 -1.44 2.12
C ALA A 157 -5.65 -0.72 3.44
N TYR A 158 -5.17 0.50 3.64
CA TYR A 158 -5.48 1.31 4.82
C TYR A 158 -6.97 1.54 4.97
N GLY A 159 -7.64 1.82 3.86
CA GLY A 159 -9.08 2.03 3.81
C GLY A 159 -9.85 0.82 4.34
N VAL A 160 -9.49 -0.40 3.91
CA VAL A 160 -10.06 -1.65 4.46
C VAL A 160 -9.86 -1.74 5.97
N LEU A 161 -8.66 -1.46 6.47
CA LEU A 161 -8.32 -1.54 7.90
C LEU A 161 -9.05 -0.46 8.73
N ILE A 162 -9.33 0.70 8.14
CA ILE A 162 -10.01 1.83 8.79
C ILE A 162 -11.53 1.68 8.75
N SER A 163 -12.10 1.02 7.74
CA SER A 163 -13.55 0.90 7.53
C SER A 163 -14.36 0.54 8.79
N PRO A 164 -13.95 -0.42 9.64
CA PRO A 164 -14.69 -0.75 10.86
C PRO A 164 -14.82 0.42 11.86
N LEU A 165 -13.90 1.39 11.85
CA LEU A 165 -13.94 2.55 12.77
C LEU A 165 -15.12 3.48 12.51
N VAL A 166 -15.52 3.57 11.25
CA VAL A 166 -16.55 4.51 10.79
C VAL A 166 -17.80 3.79 10.29
N GLY A 167 -17.77 2.45 10.22
CA GLY A 167 -18.86 1.64 9.67
C GLY A 167 -18.93 1.67 8.15
N GLY A 168 -17.80 1.86 7.47
CA GLY A 168 -17.70 1.87 6.00
C GLY A 168 -17.66 0.46 5.41
N ASP A 169 -18.04 0.32 4.14
CA ASP A 169 -17.86 -0.93 3.41
C ASP A 169 -16.39 -1.05 2.95
N PRO A 170 -15.62 -2.04 3.45
CA PRO A 170 -14.23 -2.22 3.05
C PRO A 170 -14.05 -2.45 1.54
N VAL A 171 -15.03 -3.02 0.84
CA VAL A 171 -14.93 -3.31 -0.60
C VAL A 171 -15.05 -2.04 -1.42
N GLU A 172 -16.01 -1.17 -1.10
CA GLU A 172 -16.16 0.13 -1.77
C GLU A 172 -14.91 1.00 -1.59
N VAL A 173 -14.38 1.02 -0.36
CA VAL A 173 -13.18 1.79 -0.01
C VAL A 173 -11.95 1.25 -0.73
N PHE A 174 -11.78 -0.07 -0.78
CA PHE A 174 -10.68 -0.72 -1.51
C PHE A 174 -10.72 -0.35 -3.00
N LEU A 175 -11.89 -0.45 -3.62
CA LEU A 175 -12.07 -0.10 -5.03
C LEU A 175 -11.82 1.40 -5.30
N CYS A 176 -12.27 2.29 -4.41
CA CYS A 176 -11.97 3.72 -4.50
C CYS A 176 -10.46 3.97 -4.36
N GLY A 177 -9.82 3.38 -3.36
CA GLY A 177 -8.37 3.46 -3.12
C GLY A 177 -7.55 3.02 -4.33
N LEU A 178 -7.91 1.91 -4.98
CA LEU A 178 -7.20 1.44 -6.18
C LEU A 178 -7.36 2.37 -7.38
N ALA A 179 -8.51 3.04 -7.54
CA ALA A 179 -8.87 3.75 -8.76
C ALA A 179 -8.83 5.27 -8.67
N HIS A 180 -8.65 5.87 -7.49
CA HIS A 180 -8.84 7.32 -7.30
C HIS A 180 -7.87 8.20 -8.11
N HIS A 181 -6.75 7.65 -8.59
CA HIS A 181 -5.79 8.28 -9.50
C HIS A 181 -5.87 7.78 -10.95
N LEU A 182 -6.99 7.20 -11.40
CA LEU A 182 -7.09 6.67 -12.76
C LEU A 182 -6.92 7.75 -13.85
N HIS A 183 -7.27 9.01 -13.59
CA HIS A 183 -6.96 10.12 -14.51
C HIS A 183 -5.45 10.33 -14.71
N ASN A 184 -4.61 9.93 -13.75
CA ASN A 184 -3.15 10.12 -13.83
C ASN A 184 -2.46 9.20 -14.83
N VAL A 185 -3.18 8.25 -15.42
CA VAL A 185 -2.69 7.46 -16.56
C VAL A 185 -2.28 8.36 -17.72
N ALA A 186 -2.98 9.48 -17.91
CA ALA A 186 -2.73 10.44 -18.97
C ALA A 186 -2.41 11.85 -18.46
N LEU A 187 -2.81 12.21 -17.23
CA LEU A 187 -2.50 13.49 -16.60
C LEU A 187 -1.28 13.33 -15.66
N PRO A 188 -0.10 13.85 -16.02
CA PRO A 188 1.04 13.86 -15.10
C PRO A 188 0.69 14.57 -13.79
N ASP A 189 1.15 14.01 -12.67
CA ASP A 189 0.88 14.59 -11.36
C ASP A 189 1.60 15.93 -11.17
N ALA A 190 0.80 17.00 -11.16
CA ALA A 190 1.28 18.35 -10.97
C ALA A 190 1.26 18.78 -9.49
N GLY A 191 0.67 17.97 -8.60
CA GLY A 191 0.43 18.26 -7.20
C GLY A 191 -0.53 19.45 -7.00
N PHE A 192 -0.77 19.78 -5.74
CA PHE A 192 -1.63 20.90 -5.33
C PHE A 192 -1.32 22.21 -6.05
N ALA A 193 -0.04 22.57 -6.23
CA ALA A 193 0.34 23.78 -6.95
C ALA A 193 -0.17 23.80 -8.40
N GLY A 194 -0.09 22.67 -9.10
CA GLY A 194 -0.60 22.54 -10.46
C GLY A 194 -2.12 22.49 -10.52
N GLU A 195 -2.77 21.81 -9.57
CA GLU A 195 -4.23 21.77 -9.45
C GLU A 195 -4.84 23.18 -9.30
N VAL A 196 -4.21 24.04 -8.47
CA VAL A 196 -4.64 25.45 -8.33
C VAL A 196 -4.54 26.21 -9.66
N LEU A 197 -3.50 25.96 -10.46
CA LEU A 197 -3.32 26.60 -11.78
C LEU A 197 -4.33 26.09 -12.81
N LEU A 198 -4.67 24.79 -12.78
CA LEU A 198 -5.72 24.22 -13.63
C LEU A 198 -7.11 24.75 -13.23
N GLY A 199 -7.32 25.02 -11.94
CA GLY A 199 -8.50 25.68 -11.39
C GLY A 199 -9.80 25.05 -11.88
N LYS A 200 -10.70 25.86 -12.43
CA LYS A 200 -12.02 25.41 -12.92
C LYS A 200 -11.98 24.36 -14.03
N HIS A 201 -10.83 24.16 -14.69
CA HIS A 201 -10.70 23.17 -15.76
C HIS A 201 -10.41 21.77 -15.23
N LEU A 202 -9.85 21.66 -14.02
CA LEU A 202 -9.43 20.38 -13.44
C LEU A 202 -10.57 19.34 -13.38
N PRO A 203 -11.79 19.66 -12.87
CA PRO A 203 -12.85 18.65 -12.78
C PRO A 203 -13.25 18.06 -14.13
N VAL A 204 -13.27 18.88 -15.19
CA VAL A 204 -13.63 18.43 -16.54
C VAL A 204 -12.54 17.53 -17.12
N ILE A 205 -11.27 17.89 -16.93
CA ILE A 205 -10.13 17.08 -17.38
C ILE A 205 -10.13 15.72 -16.67
N VAL A 206 -10.24 15.72 -15.34
CA VAL A 206 -10.27 14.50 -14.52
C VAL A 206 -11.42 13.58 -14.95
N ALA A 207 -12.63 14.13 -15.09
CA ALA A 207 -13.80 13.35 -15.48
C ALA A 207 -13.64 12.71 -16.87
N GLU A 208 -13.09 13.43 -17.85
CA GLU A 208 -12.89 12.89 -19.21
C GLU A 208 -11.83 11.80 -19.24
N LEU A 209 -10.70 12.00 -18.55
CA LEU A 209 -9.62 11.01 -18.50
C LEU A 209 -10.05 9.75 -17.74
N GLU A 210 -10.78 9.89 -16.63
CA GLU A 210 -11.35 8.73 -15.92
C GLU A 210 -12.37 7.98 -16.78
N ARG A 211 -13.26 8.70 -17.47
CA ARG A 211 -14.24 8.08 -18.37
C ARG A 211 -13.55 7.24 -19.44
N ARG A 212 -12.45 7.73 -20.01
CA ARG A 212 -11.64 7.04 -21.01
C ARG A 212 -11.08 5.72 -20.45
N GLU A 213 -10.41 5.76 -19.30
CA GLU A 213 -9.77 4.56 -18.74
C GLU A 213 -10.80 3.55 -18.22
N LEU A 214 -11.91 4.00 -17.64
CA LEU A 214 -13.03 3.13 -17.25
C LEU A 214 -13.69 2.44 -18.46
N ALA A 215 -13.66 3.05 -19.65
CA ALA A 215 -14.23 2.44 -20.86
C ALA A 215 -13.40 1.27 -21.39
N ALA A 216 -12.13 1.15 -20.99
CA ALA A 216 -11.26 0.02 -21.35
C ALA A 216 -11.44 -1.19 -20.44
N LEU A 217 -12.21 -1.07 -19.34
CA LEU A 217 -12.44 -2.14 -18.37
C LEU A 217 -13.71 -2.95 -18.69
N PRO A 218 -13.81 -4.20 -18.16
CA PRO A 218 -15.06 -4.95 -18.19
C PRO A 218 -16.24 -4.13 -17.63
N VAL A 219 -17.39 -4.16 -18.31
CA VAL A 219 -18.54 -3.28 -18.01
C VAL A 219 -19.00 -3.37 -16.55
N ALA A 220 -19.04 -4.57 -15.98
CA ALA A 220 -19.45 -4.79 -14.59
C ALA A 220 -18.47 -4.14 -13.60
N LEU A 221 -17.16 -4.30 -13.82
CA LEU A 221 -16.11 -3.68 -13.01
C LEU A 221 -16.14 -2.15 -13.15
N ALA A 222 -16.23 -1.64 -14.38
CA ALA A 222 -16.32 -0.21 -14.64
C ALA A 222 -17.54 0.43 -13.94
N SER A 223 -18.68 -0.27 -13.89
CA SER A 223 -19.87 0.18 -13.16
C SER A 223 -19.62 0.28 -11.65
N ARG A 224 -19.05 -0.77 -11.04
CA ARG A 224 -18.67 -0.78 -9.62
C ARG A 224 -17.70 0.36 -9.30
N LEU A 225 -16.67 0.56 -10.12
CA LEU A 225 -15.67 1.61 -9.94
C LEU A 225 -16.26 3.02 -10.04
N ARG A 226 -17.24 3.27 -10.92
CA ARG A 226 -17.93 4.57 -10.96
C ARG A 226 -18.64 4.88 -9.64
N GLY A 227 -19.27 3.88 -9.03
CA GLY A 227 -19.88 4.01 -7.72
C GLY A 227 -18.85 4.33 -6.64
N ALA A 228 -17.76 3.56 -6.58
CA ALA A 228 -16.69 3.76 -5.60
C ALA A 228 -15.99 5.13 -5.76
N LEU A 229 -15.74 5.58 -6.99
CA LEU A 229 -15.06 6.86 -7.26
C LEU A 229 -15.88 8.09 -6.86
N ALA A 230 -17.20 7.94 -6.66
CA ALA A 230 -18.05 9.00 -6.14
C ALA A 230 -17.72 9.36 -4.68
N LEU A 231 -17.10 8.43 -3.92
CA LEU A 231 -16.68 8.65 -2.53
C LEU A 231 -15.70 9.83 -2.39
N ARG A 232 -14.92 10.16 -3.43
CA ARG A 232 -13.93 11.26 -3.39
C ARG A 232 -14.54 12.65 -3.21
N ALA A 233 -15.82 12.79 -3.56
CA ALA A 233 -16.56 14.05 -3.47
C ALA A 233 -17.48 14.11 -2.24
N ASP A 234 -17.44 13.08 -1.38
CA ASP A 234 -18.24 12.96 -0.17
C ASP A 234 -17.34 12.95 1.08
N ALA A 235 -17.77 13.56 2.17
CA ALA A 235 -17.08 13.51 3.46
C ALA A 235 -17.98 13.03 4.61
N VAL A 236 -19.21 12.61 4.29
CA VAL A 236 -20.25 12.23 5.25
C VAL A 236 -20.46 10.73 5.26
N ALA A 237 -20.56 10.08 4.10
CA ALA A 237 -20.75 8.62 4.07
C ALA A 237 -19.58 7.89 4.77
N PRO A 238 -19.85 6.84 5.56
CA PRO A 238 -18.83 6.04 6.23
C PRO A 238 -17.68 5.57 5.32
N SER A 239 -18.00 5.01 4.15
CA SER A 239 -16.99 4.59 3.17
C SER A 239 -16.13 5.77 2.69
N ALA A 240 -16.72 6.95 2.49
CA ALA A 240 -15.99 8.14 2.09
C ALA A 240 -15.05 8.64 3.19
N GLN A 241 -15.49 8.60 4.46
CA GLN A 241 -14.66 8.94 5.60
C GLN A 241 -13.46 7.99 5.74
N ALA A 242 -13.67 6.69 5.57
CA ALA A 242 -12.58 5.70 5.60
C ALA A 242 -11.57 5.94 4.46
N PHE A 243 -12.05 6.20 3.24
CA PHE A 243 -11.19 6.54 2.10
C PHE A 243 -10.37 7.80 2.36
N HIS A 244 -11.00 8.90 2.79
CA HIS A 244 -10.30 10.16 3.04
C HIS A 244 -9.31 10.06 4.21
N ALA A 245 -9.64 9.29 5.25
CA ALA A 245 -8.70 8.99 6.32
C ALA A 245 -7.48 8.24 5.81
N ALA A 246 -7.68 7.20 4.98
CA ALA A 246 -6.59 6.44 4.37
C ALA A 246 -5.69 7.29 3.47
N ASP A 247 -6.27 8.09 2.57
CA ASP A 247 -5.54 8.99 1.64
C ASP A 247 -4.70 10.05 2.39
N VAL A 248 -5.26 10.68 3.41
CA VAL A 248 -4.51 11.63 4.25
C VAL A 248 -3.41 10.92 5.04
N LEU A 249 -3.71 9.78 5.65
CA LEU A 249 -2.75 9.07 6.49
C LEU A 249 -1.56 8.57 5.68
N ASP A 250 -1.77 8.00 4.50
CA ASP A 250 -0.66 7.55 3.65
C ASP A 250 0.26 8.71 3.27
N ARG A 251 -0.29 9.84 2.79
CA ARG A 251 0.53 11.03 2.49
C ARG A 251 1.34 11.55 3.68
N VAL A 252 0.72 11.60 4.85
CA VAL A 252 1.38 12.10 6.06
C VAL A 252 2.44 11.11 6.56
N LEU A 253 2.12 9.82 6.58
CA LEU A 253 3.05 8.76 6.96
C LEU A 253 4.22 8.66 5.99
N GLN A 254 4.03 8.94 4.70
CA GLN A 254 5.12 9.05 3.72
C GLN A 254 6.12 10.17 4.09
N VAL A 255 5.62 11.33 4.54
CA VAL A 255 6.51 12.41 5.01
C VAL A 255 7.25 11.99 6.29
N HIS A 256 6.56 11.31 7.22
CA HIS A 256 7.20 10.77 8.42
C HIS A 256 8.27 9.73 8.11
N HIS A 257 8.03 8.84 7.14
CA HIS A 257 9.01 7.88 6.65
C HIS A 257 10.31 8.57 6.22
N HIS A 258 10.20 9.58 5.35
CA HIS A 258 11.38 10.33 4.91
C HIS A 258 12.06 11.09 6.06
N ALA A 259 11.30 11.70 6.97
CA ALA A 259 11.85 12.40 8.12
C ALA A 259 12.59 11.44 9.07
N GLN A 260 12.06 10.23 9.28
CA GLN A 260 12.71 9.19 10.09
C GLN A 260 13.97 8.67 9.42
N ALA A 261 13.93 8.39 8.11
CA ALA A 261 15.10 7.98 7.35
C ALA A 261 16.22 9.04 7.40
N ALA A 262 15.87 10.32 7.28
CA ALA A 262 16.82 11.43 7.37
C ALA A 262 17.40 11.62 8.78
N ALA A 263 16.67 11.22 9.82
CA ALA A 263 17.09 11.29 11.21
C ALA A 263 17.75 9.99 11.71
N PHE A 264 17.93 8.97 10.86
CA PHE A 264 18.44 7.67 11.25
C PHE A 264 19.92 7.75 11.66
N THR A 265 20.26 7.18 12.81
CA THR A 265 21.61 7.23 13.40
C THR A 265 22.22 5.84 13.55
N ALA A 266 23.55 5.78 13.66
CA ALA A 266 24.27 4.53 13.90
C ALA A 266 23.90 3.88 15.24
N SER A 267 23.66 4.67 16.30
CA SER A 267 23.24 4.14 17.61
C SER A 267 21.87 3.46 17.52
N GLN A 268 20.90 4.07 16.82
CA GLN A 268 19.62 3.39 16.57
C GLN A 268 19.79 2.08 15.81
N ALA A 269 20.68 2.05 14.81
CA ALA A 269 20.96 0.81 14.07
C ALA A 269 21.57 -0.28 14.97
N LEU A 270 22.57 0.07 15.77
CA LEU A 270 23.36 -0.89 16.55
C LEU A 270 22.65 -1.32 17.84
N ASP A 271 22.04 -0.37 18.55
CA ASP A 271 21.53 -0.55 19.91
C ASP A 271 20.04 -0.87 19.92
N ASP A 272 19.22 -0.14 19.13
CA ASP A 272 17.76 -0.31 19.15
C ASP A 272 17.28 -1.42 18.20
N LEU A 273 17.90 -1.50 17.00
CA LEU A 273 17.52 -2.45 15.95
C LEU A 273 18.40 -3.70 15.90
N GLU A 274 19.35 -3.82 16.82
CA GLU A 274 20.27 -4.95 16.94
C GLU A 274 20.89 -5.35 15.59
N LEU A 275 21.47 -4.40 14.85
CA LEU A 275 22.12 -4.69 13.56
C LEU A 275 23.13 -5.86 13.70
N VAL A 276 23.81 -5.94 14.84
CA VAL A 276 24.55 -7.13 15.29
C VAL A 276 23.65 -7.99 16.19
N HIS A 277 22.77 -8.75 15.54
CA HIS A 277 21.79 -9.61 16.20
C HIS A 277 22.40 -10.88 16.80
N ALA A 278 21.67 -11.48 17.74
CA ALA A 278 22.05 -12.75 18.35
C ALA A 278 22.21 -13.85 17.30
N GLY A 279 23.36 -14.52 17.31
CA GLY A 279 23.65 -15.59 16.35
C GLY A 279 25.04 -16.21 16.57
N PRO A 280 25.36 -17.29 15.83
CA PRO A 280 26.57 -18.09 16.05
C PRO A 280 27.90 -17.31 15.94
N VAL A 281 27.87 -16.17 15.25
CA VAL A 281 29.04 -15.34 14.95
C VAL A 281 28.99 -13.96 15.63
N GLN A 282 28.01 -13.71 16.51
CA GLN A 282 27.80 -12.39 17.12
C GLN A 282 29.04 -11.91 17.88
N GLU A 283 29.68 -12.79 18.66
CA GLU A 283 30.91 -12.46 19.40
C GLU A 283 32.06 -12.03 18.45
N PHE A 284 32.17 -12.69 17.29
CA PHE A 284 33.15 -12.27 16.28
C PHE A 284 32.81 -10.89 15.72
N HIS A 285 31.55 -10.60 15.39
CA HIS A 285 31.13 -9.28 14.90
C HIS A 285 31.39 -8.18 15.93
N HIS A 286 31.10 -8.41 17.21
CA HIS A 286 31.43 -7.43 18.27
C HIS A 286 32.92 -7.16 18.39
N ARG A 287 33.78 -8.18 18.24
CA ARG A 287 35.24 -7.98 18.19
C ARG A 287 35.67 -7.15 16.98
N VAL A 288 35.09 -7.41 15.81
CA VAL A 288 35.36 -6.60 14.60
C VAL A 288 35.01 -5.13 14.82
N LEU A 289 33.86 -4.84 15.44
CA LEU A 289 33.47 -3.45 15.75
C LEU A 289 34.45 -2.81 16.75
N ALA A 290 34.79 -3.52 17.83
CA ALA A 290 35.75 -3.03 18.82
C ALA A 290 37.14 -2.77 18.20
N ASP A 291 37.65 -3.68 17.38
CA ASP A 291 38.94 -3.54 16.68
C ASP A 291 38.91 -2.38 15.66
N ALA A 292 37.75 -2.07 15.08
CA ALA A 292 37.54 -0.93 14.19
C ALA A 292 37.30 0.41 14.93
N GLY A 293 37.14 0.38 16.26
CA GLY A 293 36.84 1.55 17.09
C GLY A 293 35.41 2.06 16.96
N LEU A 294 34.46 1.15 16.67
CA LEU A 294 33.02 1.42 16.56
C LEU A 294 32.25 0.91 17.78
#